data_AF-A0A0Q6ZBJ0-F1
#
_entry.id   AF-A0A0Q6ZBJ0-F1
#
_cell.length_a   1.000
_cell.length_b   1.000
_cell.length_c   1.000
_cell.angle_alpha   90.00
_cell.angle_beta   90.00
_cell.angle_gamma   90.00
#
_symmetry.space_group_name_H-M   'P 1'
#
loop_
_entity.id
_entity.type
_entity.pdbx_description
1 polymer ?
#
loop_
_entity_poly.entity_id
_entity_poly.type
_entity_poly.pdbx_seq_one_letter_code
_entity_poly.pdbx_strand_id
1 'polypeptide(L)'
;MLLIVDPFREQESVPVDDIRRGLGLTKAEAALLVLLHADVSLPQAAERLGVSYETARTQLKSIFNRTGTRRQSEALQLVHNLTGGLRLG
;
A
#
# COMPACT_ATOMS: atom_id res chain seq x y z
N MET A 1 27.74 -20.54 5.11
CA MET A 1 26.49 -20.80 5.87
C MET A 1 25.42 -19.93 5.24
N LEU A 2 24.52 -20.55 4.48
CA LEU A 2 23.46 -19.88 3.74
C LEU A 2 22.41 -19.41 4.76
N LEU A 3 22.29 -18.10 4.99
CA LEU A 3 21.17 -17.55 5.74
C LEU A 3 19.94 -17.68 4.85
N ILE A 4 19.11 -18.67 5.18
CA ILE A 4 17.74 -18.80 4.69
C ILE A 4 17.04 -17.50 5.07
N VAL A 5 16.73 -16.69 4.07
CA VAL A 5 15.74 -15.62 4.21
C VAL A 5 14.43 -16.32 4.52
N ASP A 6 13.92 -16.15 5.74
CA ASP A 6 12.68 -16.77 6.22
C ASP A 6 11.57 -16.68 5.16
N PRO A 7 11.10 -17.81 4.59
CA PRO A 7 10.21 -17.81 3.44
C PRO A 7 8.75 -17.45 3.76
N PHE A 8 8.44 -17.05 5.00
CA PHE A 8 7.13 -16.59 5.41
C PHE A 8 7.30 -15.58 6.55
N ARG A 9 7.71 -14.35 6.24
CA ARG A 9 7.33 -13.25 7.13
C ARG A 9 5.81 -13.23 7.12
N GLU A 10 5.23 -13.62 8.26
CA GLU A 10 3.86 -13.34 8.61
C GLU A 10 3.51 -11.98 8.01
N GLN A 11 2.52 -11.96 7.11
CA GLN A 11 1.92 -10.71 6.64
C GLN A 11 1.33 -10.06 7.88
N GLU A 12 2.16 -9.34 8.64
CA GLU A 12 1.73 -8.37 9.64
C GLU A 12 0.76 -7.49 8.87
N SER A 13 -0.53 -7.76 9.09
CA SER A 13 -1.60 -7.20 8.31
C SER A 13 -1.56 -5.73 8.61
N VAL A 14 -0.92 -4.95 7.73
CA VAL A 14 -0.70 -3.54 7.97
C VAL A 14 -2.08 -2.93 8.21
N PRO A 15 -2.36 -2.44 9.42
CA PRO A 15 -3.69 -1.95 9.70
C PRO A 15 -3.94 -0.79 8.74
N VAL A 16 -5.02 -0.87 7.96
CA VAL A 16 -5.42 0.18 6.99
C VAL A 16 -5.41 1.56 7.66
N ASP A 17 -5.75 1.60 8.95
CA ASP A 17 -5.75 2.80 9.77
C ASP A 17 -4.37 3.39 10.05
N ASP A 18 -3.30 2.59 10.13
CA ASP A 18 -1.95 3.07 10.35
C ASP A 18 -1.39 3.73 9.09
N ILE A 19 -1.60 3.10 7.92
CA ILE A 19 -1.32 3.70 6.61
C ILE A 19 -2.13 5.00 6.45
N ARG A 20 -3.41 4.95 6.79
CA ARG A 20 -4.31 6.10 6.67
C ARG A 20 -3.82 7.30 7.47
N ARG A 21 -3.46 7.09 8.73
CA ARG A 21 -2.95 8.16 9.60
C ARG A 21 -1.54 8.59 9.23
N GLY A 22 -0.64 7.64 8.95
CA GLY A 22 0.76 7.91 8.62
C GLY A 22 0.96 8.65 7.30
N LEU A 23 0.05 8.46 6.32
CA LEU A 23 0.13 9.08 4.99
C LEU A 23 -0.97 10.12 4.72
N GLY A 24 -1.82 10.45 5.71
CA GLY A 24 -2.90 11.42 5.53
C GLY A 24 -3.96 11.01 4.49
N LEU A 25 -4.17 9.71 4.32
CA LEU A 25 -5.08 9.15 3.32
C LEU A 25 -6.52 9.06 3.86
N THR A 26 -7.47 8.91 2.95
CA THR A 26 -8.84 8.46 3.24
C THR A 26 -8.88 6.95 3.40
N LYS A 27 -10.00 6.43 3.91
CA LYS A 27 -10.20 4.98 4.04
C LYS A 27 -10.13 4.24 2.70
N ALA A 28 -10.71 4.81 1.64
CA ALA A 28 -10.69 4.21 0.31
C ALA A 28 -9.27 4.18 -0.29
N GLU A 29 -8.53 5.28 -0.16
CA GLU A 29 -7.14 5.38 -0.62
C GLU A 29 -6.22 4.41 0.13
N ALA A 30 -6.34 4.32 1.45
CA ALA A 30 -5.56 3.38 2.24
C ALA A 30 -5.89 1.92 1.88
N ALA A 31 -7.17 1.58 1.69
CA ALA A 31 -7.59 0.24 1.26
C ALA A 31 -7.04 -0.12 -0.12
N LEU A 32 -7.07 0.83 -1.07
CA LEU A 32 -6.45 0.65 -2.38
C LEU A 32 -4.95 0.40 -2.25
N LEU A 33 -4.25 1.20 -1.44
CA LEU A 33 -2.80 1.09 -1.28
C LEU A 33 -2.36 -0.24 -0.63
N VAL A 34 -3.15 -0.75 0.33
CA VAL A 34 -2.93 -2.07 0.94
C VAL A 34 -3.03 -3.19 -0.11
N LEU A 35 -4.03 -3.15 -0.99
CA LEU A 35 -4.19 -4.14 -2.05
C LEU A 35 -3.02 -4.08 -3.02
N LEU A 36 -2.62 -2.88 -3.45
CA LEU A 36 -1.47 -2.68 -4.33
C LEU A 36 -0.15 -3.13 -3.69
N HIS A 37 -0.02 -3.03 -2.37
CA HIS A 37 1.14 -3.52 -1.62
C HIS A 37 1.19 -5.05 -1.55
N ALA A 38 0.03 -5.71 -1.55
CA ALA A 38 -0.10 -7.17 -1.60
C ALA A 38 0.04 -7.73 -3.04
N ASP A 39 0.77 -7.04 -3.91
CA ASP A 39 0.98 -7.37 -5.33
C ASP A 39 -0.32 -7.55 -6.15
N VAL A 40 -1.44 -6.98 -5.69
CA VAL A 40 -2.70 -6.97 -6.44
C VAL A 40 -2.64 -5.89 -7.51
N SER A 41 -2.97 -6.23 -8.75
CA SER A 41 -3.02 -5.24 -9.84
C SER A 41 -4.14 -4.22 -9.64
N LEU A 42 -4.02 -3.02 -10.22
CA LEU A 42 -5.04 -1.97 -10.09
C LEU A 42 -6.46 -2.40 -10.55
N PRO A 43 -6.63 -3.16 -11.65
CA PRO A 43 -7.94 -3.70 -12.03
C PRO A 43 -8.52 -4.67 -10.99
N GLN A 44 -7.71 -5.61 -10.49
CA GLN A 44 -8.14 -6.56 -9.46
C GLN A 44 -8.44 -5.86 -8.13
N ALA A 45 -7.71 -4.80 -7.79
CA ALA A 45 -7.98 -4.00 -6.61
C ALA A 45 -9.32 -3.25 -6.75
N ALA A 46 -9.63 -2.73 -7.94
CA ALA A 46 -10.92 -2.10 -8.23
C ALA A 46 -12.08 -3.10 -8.04
N GLU A 47 -11.93 -4.32 -8.57
CA GLU A 47 -12.90 -5.41 -8.38
C GLU A 47 -13.10 -5.75 -6.89
N ARG A 48 -12.01 -5.94 -6.13
CA ARG A 48 -12.07 -6.25 -4.69
C ARG A 48 -12.69 -5.14 -3.86
N LEU A 49 -12.52 -3.88 -4.28
CA LEU A 49 -13.12 -2.73 -3.61
C LEU A 49 -14.56 -2.44 -4.07
N GLY A 50 -15.06 -3.16 -5.08
CA GLY A 50 -16.40 -2.92 -5.64
C GLY A 50 -16.53 -1.57 -6.35
N VAL A 51 -15.44 -1.05 -6.92
CA VAL A 51 -15.42 0.23 -7.64
C VAL A 51 -15.01 0.04 -9.10
N SER A 52 -15.33 1.02 -9.95
CA SER A 52 -14.85 1.01 -11.34
C SER A 52 -13.33 1.22 -11.40
N TYR A 53 -12.71 0.73 -12.48
CA TYR A 53 -11.29 0.97 -12.76
C TYR A 53 -10.94 2.46 -12.77
N GLU A 54 -11.78 3.31 -13.38
CA GLU A 54 -11.56 4.77 -13.40
C GLU A 54 -11.65 5.39 -12.00
N THR A 55 -12.52 4.86 -11.14
CA THR A 55 -12.58 5.29 -9.74
C THR A 55 -11.29 4.91 -9.01
N ALA A 56 -10.79 3.67 -9.18
CA ALA A 56 -9.53 3.24 -8.58
C ALA A 56 -8.34 4.05 -9.11
N ARG A 57 -8.31 4.38 -10.41
CA ARG A 57 -7.30 5.26 -11.02
C ARG A 57 -7.35 6.67 -10.44
N THR A 58 -8.54 7.21 -10.22
CA THR A 58 -8.73 8.53 -9.59
C THR A 58 -8.24 8.53 -8.15
N GLN A 59 -8.56 7.48 -7.38
CA GLN A 59 -8.04 7.29 -6.02
C GLN A 59 -6.51 7.19 -6.03
N LEU A 60 -5.91 6.44 -6.94
CA LEU A 60 -4.45 6.32 -7.07
C LEU A 60 -3.78 7.67 -7.37
N LYS A 61 -4.38 8.48 -8.26
CA LYS A 61 -3.91 9.85 -8.51
C LYS A 61 -4.03 10.74 -7.26
N SER A 62 -5.10 10.57 -6.49
CA SER A 62 -5.27 11.29 -5.22
C SER A 62 -4.23 10.87 -4.18
N ILE A 63 -3.89 9.58 -4.10
CA ILE A 63 -2.79 9.07 -3.26
C ILE A 63 -1.48 9.76 -3.64
N PHE A 64 -1.15 9.84 -4.92
CA PHE A 64 0.05 10.54 -5.40
C PHE A 64 0.10 11.99 -4.94
N ASN A 65 -1.01 12.71 -5.10
CA ASN A 65 -1.11 14.10 -4.65
C ASN A 65 -0.96 14.25 -3.13
N ARG A 66 -1.57 13.36 -2.33
CA ARG A 66 -1.52 13.42 -0.85
C ARG A 66 -0.16 13.02 -0.28
N THR A 67 0.50 12.07 -0.92
CA THR A 67 1.78 11.52 -0.47
C THR A 67 2.99 12.25 -1.08
N GLY A 68 2.76 13.17 -2.02
CA GLY A 68 3.82 13.84 -2.77
C GLY A 68 4.59 12.91 -3.71
N THR A 69 4.03 11.75 -4.05
CA THR A 69 4.64 10.76 -4.95
C THR A 69 4.13 10.94 -6.38
N ARG A 70 4.84 10.36 -7.35
CA ARG A 70 4.48 10.42 -8.78
C ARG A 70 4.31 9.04 -9.40
N ARG A 71 4.74 7.99 -8.70
CA ARG A 71 4.73 6.60 -9.18
C ARG A 71 4.15 5.67 -8.12
N GLN A 72 3.52 4.60 -8.58
CA GLN A 72 3.01 3.54 -7.71
C GLN A 72 4.12 2.97 -6.81
N SER A 73 5.31 2.72 -7.37
CA SER A 73 6.46 2.21 -6.61
C SER A 73 6.88 3.13 -5.46
N GLU A 74 6.82 4.46 -5.65
CA GLU A 74 7.15 5.44 -4.60
C GLU A 74 6.11 5.41 -3.47
N ALA A 75 4.82 5.35 -3.82
CA ALA A 75 3.75 5.22 -2.83
C ALA A 75 3.84 3.90 -2.04
N LEU A 76 4.22 2.80 -2.71
CA LEU A 76 4.45 1.51 -2.05
C LEU A 76 5.68 1.51 -1.15
N GLN A 77 6.74 2.25 -1.49
CA GLN A 77 7.91 2.45 -0.62
C GLN A 77 7.53 3.19 0.67
N LEU A 78 6.62 4.17 0.61
CA LEU A 78 6.13 4.84 1.82
C LEU A 78 5.39 3.88 2.75
N VAL A 79 4.58 2.98 2.20
CA VAL A 79 3.95 1.90 2.99
C VAL A 79 5.01 0.99 3.58
N HIS A 80 5.98 0.54 2.78
CA HIS A 80 7.08 -0.29 3.27
C HIS A 80 7.88 0.37 4.39
N ASN A 81 8.10 1.68 4.36
CA ASN A 81 8.80 2.39 5.43
C ASN A 81 7.94 2.49 6.70
N LEU A 82 6.63 2.67 6.56
CA LEU A 82 5.71 2.68 7.69
C LEU A 82 5.57 1.31 8.35
N THR A 83 5.72 0.23 7.58
CA THR A 83 5.45 -1.15 8.03
C THR A 83 6.71 -1.93 8.36
N GLY A 84 7.80 -1.65 7.66
CA GLY A 84 9.14 -2.20 7.85
C GLY A 84 10.05 -1.36 8.76
N GLY A 85 9.64 -0.14 9.14
CA GLY A 85 10.43 0.83 9.91
C GLY A 85 10.81 0.42 11.34
N LEU A 86 10.41 -0.76 11.84
CA LEU A 86 10.87 -1.33 13.11
C LEU A 86 12.16 -2.17 13.01
N ARG A 87 12.87 -2.15 11.88
CA ARG A 87 14.05 -3.02 11.65
C ARG A 87 15.27 -2.29 11.09
N LEU A 88 15.64 -1.15 11.68
CA LEU A 88 17.00 -0.62 11.58
C LEU A 88 17.57 -0.47 13.01
N GLY A 89 18.14 -1.57 13.51
CA GLY A 89 18.93 -1.70 14.74
C GLY A 89 19.79 -2.95 14.63
#